data_AF-A0A1X3RMF2-F1
#
_entry.id   AF-A0A1X3RMF2-F1
#
_cell.length_a   1.000
_cell.length_b   1.000
_cell.length_c   1.000
_cell.angle_alpha   90.00
_cell.angle_beta   90.00
_cell.angle_gamma   90.00
#
_symmetry.space_group_name_H-M   'P 1'
#
loop_
_entity.id
_entity.type
_entity.pdbx_description
1 polymer ?
#
loop_
_entity_poly.entity_id
_entity_poly.type
_entity_poly.pdbx_seq_one_letter_code
_entity_poly.pdbx_strand_id
1 'polypeptide(L)'
;MNQLNLWGWDKKKRTMLRFIKPGDIFCFKLGEGKYYFGRIISRLDIGDVAEIFNFSSSSPDITSDKILQSKRLVGPIVIDSYSLFDRKIEQDTDWRFIGHQDDYIPENIEGVYFVYGVDCWCKKVDVFGNEISITQEEAKKYPRQIPHSNYDIKKLIISHL
;
A
#
# COMPACT_ATOMS: atom_id res chain seq x y z
N MET A 1 -15.75 17.68 3.49
CA MET A 1 -14.31 17.86 3.70
C MET A 1 -13.75 16.50 4.04
N ASN A 2 -12.70 16.02 3.37
CA ASN A 2 -12.06 14.74 3.71
C ASN A 2 -11.45 14.84 5.11
N GLN A 3 -12.19 14.36 6.10
CA GLN A 3 -11.74 14.37 7.48
C GLN A 3 -10.76 13.22 7.70
N LEU A 4 -9.57 13.57 8.18
CA LEU A 4 -8.54 12.60 8.52
C LEU A 4 -8.62 12.29 10.02
N ASN A 5 -9.02 11.06 10.33
CA ASN A 5 -9.24 10.57 11.69
C ASN A 5 -8.09 9.66 12.11
N LEU A 6 -7.09 10.22 12.81
CA LEU A 6 -6.01 9.45 13.41
C LEU A 6 -6.41 8.92 14.78
N TRP A 7 -6.00 7.69 15.06
CA TRP A 7 -6.29 7.01 16.30
C TRP A 7 -5.05 6.53 17.08
N GLY A 8 -3.87 6.64 16.46
CA GLY A 8 -2.61 6.23 17.06
C GLY A 8 -2.33 4.72 17.00
N TRP A 9 -1.08 4.38 17.28
CA TRP A 9 -0.49 3.06 17.12
C TRP A 9 -1.14 1.95 17.95
N ASP A 10 -1.64 2.28 19.14
CA ASP A 10 -2.08 1.29 20.12
C ASP A 10 -3.55 0.89 20.01
N LYS A 11 -4.36 1.63 19.23
CA LYS A 11 -5.80 1.35 19.12
C LYS A 11 -6.10 0.03 18.43
N LYS A 12 -5.41 -0.29 17.34
CA LYS A 12 -5.69 -1.48 16.51
C LYS A 12 -4.42 -2.29 16.28
N LYS A 13 -4.17 -3.26 17.17
CA LYS A 13 -3.05 -4.21 17.03
C LYS A 13 -3.19 -5.13 15.82
N ARG A 14 -4.42 -5.48 15.42
CA ARG A 14 -4.77 -6.34 14.29
C ARG A 14 -6.02 -5.81 13.62
N THR A 15 -6.10 -5.91 12.29
CA THR A 15 -7.31 -5.59 11.53
C THR A 15 -7.62 -6.74 10.57
N MET A 16 -8.84 -7.30 10.66
CA MET A 16 -9.27 -8.35 9.74
C MET A 16 -9.41 -7.80 8.32
N LEU A 17 -9.08 -8.61 7.32
CA LEU A 17 -9.05 -8.24 5.90
C LEU A 17 -10.36 -7.60 5.42
N ARG A 18 -11.50 -8.11 5.91
CA ARG A 18 -12.84 -7.60 5.57
C ARG A 18 -13.11 -6.15 6.02
N PHE A 19 -12.31 -5.62 6.94
CA PHE A 19 -12.46 -4.26 7.44
C PHE A 19 -11.51 -3.25 6.80
N ILE A 20 -10.59 -3.72 5.95
CA ILE A 20 -9.67 -2.85 5.21
C ILE A 20 -10.44 -2.18 4.08
N LYS A 21 -10.23 -0.86 3.94
CA LYS A 21 -10.90 -0.04 2.93
C LYS A 21 -10.00 1.10 2.42
N PRO A 22 -10.28 1.64 1.22
CA PRO A 22 -9.63 2.83 0.71
C PRO A 22 -9.64 3.97 1.73
N GLY A 23 -8.52 4.67 1.86
CA GLY A 23 -8.35 5.76 2.83
C GLY A 23 -7.84 5.30 4.21
N ASP A 24 -7.77 4.00 4.48
CA ASP A 24 -7.14 3.51 5.72
C ASP A 24 -5.66 3.89 5.75
N ILE A 25 -5.23 4.53 6.84
CA ILE A 25 -3.85 4.95 7.08
C ILE A 25 -3.16 3.91 7.94
N PHE A 26 -2.03 3.42 7.48
CA PHE A 26 -1.23 2.44 8.20
C PHE A 26 0.16 2.95 8.55
N CYS A 27 0.73 2.33 9.58
CA CYS A 27 2.08 2.52 10.05
C CYS A 27 2.75 1.16 10.20
N PHE A 28 4.04 1.08 9.92
CA PHE A 28 4.83 -0.11 10.10
C PHE A 28 6.27 0.19 10.47
N LYS A 29 6.87 -0.71 11.24
CA LYS A 29 8.27 -0.61 11.66
C LYS A 29 9.16 -1.34 10.65
N LEU A 30 10.25 -0.70 10.25
CA LEU A 30 11.26 -1.27 9.35
C LEU A 30 12.65 -1.11 9.98
N GLY A 31 13.23 -2.22 10.45
CA GLY A 31 14.58 -2.25 11.04
C GLY A 31 14.68 -1.57 12.41
N GLU A 32 15.81 -0.89 12.65
CA GLU A 32 16.23 -0.30 13.93
C GLU A 32 15.43 0.97 14.31
N GLY A 33 14.12 0.83 14.50
CA GLY A 33 13.30 1.89 15.13
C GLY A 33 12.74 2.96 14.20
N LYS A 34 12.87 2.82 12.88
CA LYS A 34 12.17 3.70 11.93
C LYS A 34 10.77 3.18 11.61
N TYR A 35 9.82 4.10 11.65
CA TYR A 35 8.43 3.91 11.29
C TYR A 35 8.16 4.56 9.93
N TYR A 36 7.45 3.82 9.09
CA TYR A 36 6.99 4.24 7.78
C TYR A 36 5.47 4.21 7.76
N PHE A 37 4.91 4.99 6.85
CA PHE A 37 3.48 5.26 6.81
C PHE A 37 2.98 5.13 5.39
N GLY A 38 1.71 4.78 5.25
CA GLY A 38 1.07 4.68 3.95
C GLY A 38 -0.44 4.71 4.06
N ARG A 39 -1.08 4.63 2.90
CA ARG A 39 -2.54 4.67 2.77
C ARG A 39 -3.02 3.63 1.76
N ILE A 40 -4.13 2.99 2.07
CA ILE A 40 -4.81 2.09 1.12
C ILE A 40 -5.47 2.93 0.03
N ILE A 41 -5.11 2.64 -1.22
CA ILE A 41 -5.66 3.29 -2.42
C ILE A 41 -6.96 2.62 -2.83
N SER A 42 -6.93 1.30 -2.97
CA SER A 42 -8.01 0.49 -3.53
C SER A 42 -7.81 -0.98 -3.16
N ARG A 43 -8.78 -1.83 -3.52
CA ARG A 43 -8.75 -3.25 -3.21
C ARG A 43 -8.74 -4.06 -4.50
N LEU A 44 -7.92 -5.09 -4.55
CA LEU A 44 -7.88 -6.10 -5.62
C LEU A 44 -8.10 -7.49 -5.00
N ASP A 45 -8.43 -8.47 -5.82
CA ASP A 45 -8.68 -9.85 -5.33
C ASP A 45 -7.43 -10.49 -4.70
N ILE A 46 -6.25 -10.06 -5.12
CA ILE A 46 -4.95 -10.63 -4.69
C ILE A 46 -4.29 -9.85 -3.54
N GLY A 47 -4.85 -8.72 -3.11
CA GLY A 47 -4.25 -7.81 -2.13
C GLY A 47 -4.81 -6.40 -2.25
N ASP A 48 -4.31 -5.48 -1.43
CA ASP A 48 -4.75 -4.08 -1.51
C ASP A 48 -3.68 -3.22 -2.20
N VAL A 49 -4.10 -2.26 -3.02
CA VAL A 49 -3.18 -1.26 -3.58
C VAL A 49 -2.91 -0.23 -2.51
N ALA A 50 -1.65 0.08 -2.27
CA ALA A 50 -1.22 1.05 -1.28
C ALA A 50 -0.19 2.02 -1.84
N GLU A 51 -0.17 3.21 -1.26
CA GLU A 51 0.96 4.13 -1.37
C GLU A 51 1.74 4.16 -0.07
N ILE A 52 3.06 4.31 -0.22
CA ILE A 52 3.99 4.54 0.89
C ILE A 52 4.39 6.00 0.85
N PHE A 53 4.27 6.70 1.98
CA PHE A 53 4.64 8.11 2.08
C PHE A 53 6.16 8.27 2.11
N ASN A 54 6.67 9.35 1.49
CA ASN A 54 8.09 9.70 1.46
C ASN A 54 8.61 10.29 2.78
N PHE A 55 8.07 9.82 3.90
CA PHE A 55 8.38 10.28 5.24
C PHE A 55 8.57 9.08 6.16
N SER A 56 9.54 9.21 7.07
CA SER A 56 9.76 8.24 8.15
C SER A 56 9.92 8.97 9.49
N SER A 57 9.64 8.27 10.58
CA SER A 57 9.69 8.80 11.95
C SER A 57 10.42 7.84 12.88
N SER A 58 10.99 8.35 13.97
CA SER A 58 11.51 7.54 15.07
C SER A 58 10.42 7.06 16.04
N SER A 59 9.19 7.55 15.89
CA SER A 59 8.00 7.11 16.64
C SER A 59 6.85 6.79 15.67
N PRO A 60 5.86 5.99 16.07
CA PRO A 60 4.72 5.65 15.22
C PRO A 60 3.70 6.80 15.07
N ASP A 61 4.06 8.02 15.48
CA ASP A 61 3.18 9.19 15.46
C ASP A 61 3.30 9.96 14.15
N ILE A 62 2.14 10.37 13.63
CA ILE A 62 2.02 11.20 12.42
C ILE A 62 0.90 12.22 12.63
N THR A 63 0.98 13.36 11.94
CA THR A 63 -0.07 14.39 11.94
C THR A 63 -0.81 14.39 10.62
N SER A 64 -2.04 14.90 10.63
CA SER A 64 -2.84 15.05 9.40
C SER A 64 -2.11 15.91 8.36
N ASP A 65 -1.45 16.99 8.76
CA ASP A 65 -0.68 17.86 7.86
C ASP A 65 0.46 17.10 7.16
N LYS A 66 1.17 16.23 7.89
CA LYS A 66 2.23 15.41 7.29
C LYS A 66 1.68 14.46 6.24
N ILE A 67 0.50 13.87 6.46
CA ILE A 67 -0.14 12.97 5.49
C ILE A 67 -0.55 13.77 4.24
N LEU A 68 -1.21 14.91 4.42
CA LEU A 68 -1.70 15.73 3.31
C LEU A 68 -0.59 16.34 2.46
N GLN A 69 0.57 16.63 3.05
CA GLN A 69 1.75 17.17 2.35
C GLN A 69 2.70 16.08 1.82
N SER A 70 2.50 14.82 2.24
CA SER A 70 3.36 13.73 1.82
C SER A 70 3.23 13.44 0.33
N LYS A 71 4.33 13.03 -0.28
CA LYS A 71 4.35 12.46 -1.62
C LYS A 71 4.51 10.95 -1.51
N ARG A 72 4.24 10.25 -2.60
CA ARG A 72 4.58 8.83 -2.69
C ARG A 72 6.08 8.66 -2.74
N LEU A 73 6.62 7.77 -1.91
CA LEU A 73 8.02 7.34 -1.97
C LEU A 73 8.29 6.53 -3.24
N VAL A 74 7.32 5.69 -3.61
CA VAL A 74 7.34 4.80 -4.78
C VAL A 74 5.97 4.81 -5.44
N GLY A 75 5.89 4.36 -6.71
CA GLY A 75 4.60 4.15 -7.37
C GLY A 75 3.68 3.23 -6.54
N PRO A 76 2.35 3.30 -6.72
CA PRO A 76 1.43 2.42 -6.01
C PRO A 76 1.82 0.94 -6.15
N ILE A 77 1.75 0.20 -5.05
CA ILE A 77 2.11 -1.21 -4.99
C ILE A 77 0.94 -2.03 -4.47
N VAL A 78 0.87 -3.30 -4.89
CA VAL A 78 -0.05 -4.26 -4.27
C VAL A 78 0.65 -4.84 -3.05
N ILE A 79 0.02 -4.79 -1.88
CA ILE A 79 0.53 -5.34 -0.62
C ILE A 79 -0.26 -6.59 -0.21
N ASP A 80 0.42 -7.56 0.41
CA ASP A 80 -0.23 -8.72 1.02
C ASP A 80 -0.89 -8.34 2.35
N SER A 81 -2.03 -7.64 2.27
CA SER A 81 -2.77 -7.20 3.45
C SER A 81 -3.22 -8.34 4.36
N TYR A 82 -3.41 -9.54 3.81
CA TYR A 82 -3.80 -10.71 4.57
C TYR A 82 -2.66 -11.12 5.51
N SER A 83 -1.43 -11.21 5.01
CA SER A 83 -0.27 -11.56 5.82
C SER A 83 0.16 -10.43 6.75
N LEU A 84 0.10 -9.18 6.28
CA LEU A 84 0.58 -7.99 6.99
C LEU A 84 -0.35 -7.55 8.13
N PHE A 85 -1.67 -7.43 7.89
CA PHE A 85 -2.60 -6.82 8.84
C PHE A 85 -3.53 -7.82 9.54
N ASP A 86 -3.98 -8.85 8.83
CA ASP A 86 -4.95 -9.81 9.35
C ASP A 86 -4.25 -10.93 10.11
N ARG A 87 -3.45 -11.74 9.44
CA ARG A 87 -2.78 -12.88 10.06
C ARG A 87 -1.55 -12.50 10.86
N LYS A 88 -0.90 -11.38 10.53
CA LYS A 88 0.37 -10.94 11.13
C LYS A 88 1.41 -12.07 11.19
N ILE A 89 1.54 -12.80 10.08
CA ILE A 89 2.43 -13.98 10.00
C ILE A 89 3.89 -13.59 9.72
N GLU A 90 4.13 -12.35 9.32
CA GLU A 90 5.46 -11.85 9.01
C GLU A 90 6.25 -11.53 10.29
N GLN A 91 7.30 -12.31 10.54
CA GLN A 91 8.15 -12.20 11.73
C GLN A 91 8.88 -10.86 11.79
N ASP A 92 9.09 -10.33 13.00
CA ASP A 92 9.81 -9.07 13.26
C ASP A 92 9.25 -7.83 12.56
N THR A 93 7.95 -7.85 12.28
CA THR A 93 7.24 -6.73 11.65
C THR A 93 5.96 -6.44 12.42
N ASP A 94 5.62 -5.17 12.52
CA ASP A 94 4.36 -4.76 13.11
C ASP A 94 3.72 -3.75 12.18
N TRP A 95 2.70 -4.20 11.47
CA TRP A 95 1.87 -3.39 10.58
C TRP A 95 0.54 -3.13 11.27
N ARG A 96 0.14 -1.86 11.35
CA ARG A 96 -1.08 -1.45 12.05
C ARG A 96 -1.78 -0.31 11.32
N PHE A 97 -3.10 -0.34 11.32
CA PHE A 97 -3.89 0.82 10.92
C PHE A 97 -3.96 1.81 12.07
N ILE A 98 -3.57 3.05 11.79
CA ILE A 98 -3.45 4.15 12.76
C ILE A 98 -4.47 5.26 12.51
N GLY A 99 -5.28 5.15 11.46
CA GLY A 99 -6.30 6.13 11.15
C GLY A 99 -7.03 5.81 9.85
N HIS A 100 -7.91 6.72 9.47
CA HIS A 100 -8.66 6.63 8.23
C HIS A 100 -8.95 8.04 7.70
N GLN A 101 -8.95 8.20 6.39
CA GLN A 101 -9.43 9.39 5.71
C GLN A 101 -10.81 9.12 5.11
N ASP A 102 -11.82 9.83 5.61
CA ASP A 102 -13.18 9.74 5.10
C ASP A 102 -13.24 10.27 3.66
N ASP A 103 -14.09 9.63 2.84
CA ASP A 103 -14.33 9.96 1.42
C ASP A 103 -13.03 10.10 0.60
N TYR A 104 -12.05 9.26 0.91
CA TYR A 104 -10.77 9.28 0.21
C TYR A 104 -10.93 8.93 -1.28
N ILE A 105 -10.44 9.85 -2.11
CA ILE A 105 -10.33 9.67 -3.56
C ILE A 105 -8.84 9.71 -3.91
N PRO A 106 -8.29 8.66 -4.54
CA PRO A 106 -6.89 8.63 -4.90
C PRO A 106 -6.62 9.56 -6.10
N GLU A 107 -5.59 10.39 -5.98
CA GLU A 107 -5.12 11.28 -7.05
C GLU A 107 -3.93 10.67 -7.79
N ASN A 108 -3.65 11.11 -9.02
CA ASN A 108 -2.46 10.71 -9.79
C ASN A 108 -2.31 9.18 -9.93
N ILE A 109 -3.42 8.49 -10.20
CA ILE A 109 -3.47 7.04 -10.43
C ILE A 109 -3.63 6.67 -11.91
N GLU A 110 -3.93 7.66 -12.75
CA GLU A 110 -4.02 7.48 -14.20
C GLU A 110 -2.68 6.98 -14.74
N GLY A 111 -2.72 5.94 -15.56
CA GLY A 111 -1.51 5.33 -16.10
C GLY A 111 -0.79 4.35 -15.16
N VAL A 112 -1.29 4.14 -13.94
CA VAL A 112 -0.76 3.10 -13.03
C VAL A 112 -1.41 1.77 -13.38
N TYR A 113 -0.58 0.83 -13.85
CA TYR A 113 -1.00 -0.50 -14.23
C TYR A 113 -0.08 -1.57 -13.66
N PHE A 114 -0.66 -2.73 -13.36
CA PHE A 114 0.04 -3.96 -13.02
C PHE A 114 -0.24 -5.02 -14.08
N VAL A 115 0.68 -5.94 -14.32
CA VAL A 115 0.50 -6.99 -15.35
C VAL A 115 0.49 -8.40 -14.79
N TYR A 116 -0.34 -9.26 -15.37
CA TYR A 116 -0.37 -10.69 -15.11
C TYR A 116 -0.65 -11.48 -16.39
N GLY A 117 -0.50 -12.81 -16.31
CA GLY A 117 -0.70 -13.71 -17.44
C GLY A 117 0.57 -13.92 -18.28
N VAL A 118 0.49 -14.85 -19.22
CA VAL A 118 1.58 -15.26 -20.12
C VAL A 118 1.07 -15.33 -21.56
N ASP A 119 1.98 -15.18 -22.51
CA ASP A 119 1.72 -15.22 -23.96
C ASP A 119 0.51 -14.37 -24.39
N CYS A 120 -0.48 -14.99 -25.05
CA CYS A 120 -1.69 -14.34 -25.51
C CYS A 120 -2.67 -13.96 -24.39
N TRP A 121 -2.40 -14.35 -23.14
CA TRP A 121 -3.23 -14.08 -21.97
C TRP A 121 -2.71 -12.92 -21.12
N CYS A 122 -1.69 -12.18 -21.60
CA CYS A 122 -1.20 -11.01 -20.89
C CYS A 122 -2.31 -9.95 -20.76
N LYS A 123 -2.49 -9.48 -19.52
CA LYS A 123 -3.41 -8.41 -19.18
C LYS A 123 -2.68 -7.37 -18.34
N LYS A 124 -3.03 -6.11 -18.54
CA LYS A 124 -2.77 -5.05 -17.55
C LYS A 124 -4.05 -4.76 -16.78
N VAL A 125 -3.88 -4.44 -15.50
CA VAL A 125 -4.95 -4.14 -14.56
C VAL A 125 -4.64 -2.78 -13.96
N ASP A 126 -5.61 -1.87 -13.99
CA ASP A 126 -5.46 -0.60 -13.28
C ASP A 126 -5.58 -0.78 -11.76
N VAL A 127 -5.45 0.31 -11.01
CA VAL A 127 -5.56 0.26 -9.55
C VAL A 127 -6.94 -0.18 -9.05
N PHE A 128 -7.99 -0.13 -9.87
CA PHE A 128 -9.36 -0.49 -9.49
C PHE A 128 -9.77 -1.90 -9.93
N GLY A 129 -8.88 -2.64 -10.58
CA GLY A 129 -9.16 -4.00 -11.05
C GLY A 129 -9.70 -4.06 -12.48
N ASN A 130 -9.73 -2.94 -13.22
CA ASN A 130 -10.17 -2.97 -14.61
C ASN A 130 -9.09 -3.57 -15.49
N GLU A 131 -9.45 -4.60 -16.26
CA GLU A 131 -8.51 -5.38 -17.06
C GLU A 131 -8.51 -4.98 -18.53
N ILE A 132 -7.33 -4.95 -19.14
CA ILE A 132 -7.13 -4.70 -20.55
C ILE A 132 -6.14 -5.74 -21.09
N SER A 133 -6.55 -6.47 -22.13
CA SER A 133 -5.65 -7.40 -22.84
C SER A 133 -4.53 -6.64 -23.54
N ILE A 134 -3.30 -7.14 -23.40
CA ILE A 134 -2.10 -6.52 -23.95
C ILE A 134 -1.15 -7.58 -24.54
N THR A 135 -0.19 -7.13 -25.32
CA THR A 135 0.88 -8.01 -25.82
C THR A 135 1.95 -8.26 -24.75
N GLN A 136 2.74 -9.33 -24.91
CA GLN A 136 3.90 -9.58 -24.04
C GLN A 136 4.92 -8.43 -24.06
N GLU A 137 5.15 -7.83 -25.24
CA GLU A 137 6.08 -6.70 -25.37
C GLU A 137 5.57 -5.46 -24.63
N GLU A 138 4.25 -5.22 -24.64
CA GLU A 138 3.66 -4.17 -23.81
C GLU A 138 3.76 -4.51 -22.32
N ALA A 139 3.57 -5.78 -21.94
CA ALA A 139 3.59 -6.20 -20.53
C ALA A 139 4.94 -5.91 -19.84
N LYS A 140 6.06 -5.97 -20.57
CA LYS A 140 7.40 -5.65 -20.05
C LYS A 140 7.56 -4.22 -19.55
N LYS A 141 6.65 -3.30 -19.92
CA LYS A 141 6.68 -1.88 -19.52
C LYS A 141 6.13 -1.63 -18.12
N TYR A 142 5.44 -2.61 -17.53
CA TYR A 142 4.69 -2.44 -16.29
C TYR A 142 5.17 -3.42 -15.21
N PRO A 143 5.02 -3.07 -13.92
CA PRO A 143 5.30 -3.97 -12.82
C PRO A 143 4.33 -5.16 -12.81
N ARG A 144 4.81 -6.33 -12.34
CA ARG A 144 3.95 -7.50 -12.17
C ARG A 144 2.92 -7.28 -11.07
N GLN A 145 1.74 -7.86 -11.24
CA GLN A 145 0.66 -7.86 -10.27
C GLN A 145 0.94 -8.91 -9.18
N ILE A 146 1.87 -8.61 -8.29
CA ILE A 146 2.28 -9.49 -7.19
C ILE A 146 2.04 -8.77 -5.86
N PRO A 147 1.36 -9.41 -4.88
CA PRO A 147 1.22 -8.84 -3.56
C PRO A 147 2.58 -8.88 -2.84
N HIS A 148 3.03 -7.72 -2.39
CA HIS A 148 4.32 -7.55 -1.75
C HIS A 148 4.23 -7.88 -0.26
N SER A 149 5.14 -8.73 0.21
CA SER A 149 5.37 -8.99 1.63
C SER A 149 6.13 -7.84 2.29
N ASN A 150 6.30 -7.85 3.61
CA ASN A 150 7.15 -6.89 4.29
C ASN A 150 8.59 -6.92 3.76
N TYR A 151 9.11 -8.11 3.42
CA TYR A 151 10.46 -8.23 2.85
C TYR A 151 10.60 -7.48 1.52
N ASP A 152 9.61 -7.63 0.64
CA ASP A 152 9.62 -6.98 -0.67
C ASP A 152 9.46 -5.47 -0.53
N ILE A 153 8.54 -5.02 0.33
CA ILE A 153 8.34 -3.60 0.64
C ILE A 153 9.61 -3.01 1.25
N LYS A 154 10.27 -3.73 2.16
CA LYS A 154 11.52 -3.28 2.78
C LYS A 154 12.61 -3.07 1.74
N LYS A 155 12.80 -4.03 0.83
CA LYS A 155 13.75 -3.88 -0.27
C LYS A 155 13.43 -2.69 -1.16
N LEU A 156 12.15 -2.52 -1.50
CA LEU A 156 11.67 -1.43 -2.32
C LEU A 156 11.93 -0.06 -1.67
N ILE A 157 11.69 0.06 -0.37
CA ILE A 157 11.97 1.29 0.37
C ILE A 157 13.47 1.57 0.39
N ILE A 158 14.29 0.57 0.73
CA ILE A 158 15.75 0.73 0.80
C ILE A 158 16.35 1.14 -0.54
N SER A 159 15.81 0.69 -1.67
CA SER A 159 16.31 1.10 -3.00
C SER A 159 15.97 2.54 -3.39
N HIS A 160 15.15 3.24 -2.59
CA HIS A 160 14.72 4.62 -2.84
C HIS A 160 15.16 5.59 -1.71
N LEU A 161 16.00 5.12 -0.78
CA LEU A 161 16.68 5.92 0.24
C LEU A 161 18.12 6.22 -0.19
#